data_AF-A0A942CFT4-F1
#
_entry.id   AF-A0A942CFT4-F1
#
_cell.length_a   1.000
_cell.length_b   1.000
_cell.length_c   1.000
_cell.angle_alpha   90.00
_cell.angle_beta   90.00
_cell.angle_gamma   90.00
#
_symmetry.space_group_name_H-M   'P 1'
#
loop_
_entity.id
_entity.type
_entity.pdbx_description
1 polymer ?
#
loop_
_entity_poly.entity_id
_entity_poly.type
_entity_poly.pdbx_seq_one_letter_code
_entity_poly.pdbx_strand_id
1 'polypeptide(L)'
;MNTHNVAATHLTAHLTEDQFADYVLGLSTEAMDIHIQQCAACRAEVLAVQDSIGAFASAGRAWSEAQPPSPTHNFRRRALLIQMRPVAGFAAAAAIVFGVTFSTHHNAQVEPQRATIPTTTPAAHTLEPASEPTAQASLAAFAPEAQPDQMEQIVQPASATHRPATPAELAQDNAMMAAIDAEINTPFAVSPDVGHAYISQ
;
A
#
# COMPACT_ATOMS: atom_id res chain seq x y z
N MET A 1 -19.99 -44.25 7.68
CA MET A 1 -20.65 -43.91 6.41
C MET A 1 -22.15 -43.93 6.65
N ASN A 2 -22.68 -42.82 7.16
CA ASN A 2 -24.12 -42.67 7.37
C ASN A 2 -24.73 -42.07 6.11
N THR A 3 -25.32 -42.94 5.29
CA THR A 3 -26.27 -42.57 4.25
C THR A 3 -27.51 -42.00 4.92
N HIS A 4 -27.53 -40.69 5.13
CA HIS A 4 -28.76 -40.00 5.50
C HIS A 4 -29.73 -40.11 4.32
N ASN A 5 -30.80 -40.86 4.56
CA ASN A 5 -32.01 -40.93 3.75
C ASN A 5 -32.51 -39.50 3.48
N VAL A 6 -32.20 -38.97 2.29
CA VAL A 6 -32.88 -37.81 1.71
C VAL A 6 -34.21 -38.32 1.17
N ALA A 7 -35.18 -38.49 2.06
CA ALA A 7 -36.54 -38.83 1.70
C ALA A 7 -37.17 -37.63 0.99
N ALA A 8 -37.38 -37.79 -0.31
CA ALA A 8 -38.06 -36.89 -1.22
C ALA A 8 -39.50 -36.58 -0.77
N THR A 9 -39.66 -35.63 0.13
CA THR A 9 -40.97 -35.06 0.49
C THR A 9 -40.85 -33.54 0.46
N HIS A 10 -41.77 -32.91 -0.27
CA HIS A 10 -41.96 -31.46 -0.45
C HIS A 10 -41.20 -30.76 -1.60
N LEU A 11 -41.79 -30.84 -2.80
CA LEU A 11 -41.62 -29.83 -3.86
C LEU A 11 -42.03 -28.40 -3.45
N THR A 12 -42.56 -28.22 -2.24
CA THR A 12 -42.98 -26.93 -1.67
C THR A 12 -42.12 -26.45 -0.51
N ALA A 13 -41.15 -27.25 -0.04
CA ALA A 13 -40.28 -26.86 1.06
C ALA A 13 -39.02 -26.21 0.46
N HIS A 14 -38.69 -25.02 0.92
CA HIS A 14 -37.43 -24.35 0.59
C HIS A 14 -36.22 -25.15 1.10
N LEU A 15 -35.05 -24.89 0.52
CA LEU A 15 -33.79 -25.40 1.07
C LEU A 15 -33.65 -24.99 2.53
N THR A 16 -33.05 -25.85 3.35
CA THR A 16 -32.65 -25.44 4.70
C THR A 16 -31.52 -24.41 4.61
N GLU A 17 -31.33 -23.62 5.67
CA GLU A 17 -30.24 -22.64 5.72
C GLU A 17 -28.87 -23.27 5.45
N ASP A 18 -28.58 -24.42 6.06
CA ASP A 18 -27.32 -25.15 5.85
C ASP A 18 -27.13 -25.58 4.38
N GLN A 19 -28.21 -26.08 3.74
CA GLN A 19 -28.18 -26.44 2.33
C GLN A 19 -28.00 -25.20 1.44
N PHE A 20 -28.66 -24.10 1.76
CA PHE A 20 -28.48 -22.85 1.03
C PHE A 20 -27.04 -22.33 1.16
N ALA A 21 -26.45 -22.37 2.36
CA ALA A 21 -25.07 -22.01 2.58
C ALA A 21 -24.11 -22.91 1.78
N ASP A 22 -24.30 -24.23 1.80
CA ASP A 22 -23.51 -25.17 1.00
C ASP A 22 -23.61 -24.86 -0.51
N TYR A 23 -24.81 -24.48 -0.98
CA TYR A 23 -25.02 -24.05 -2.37
C TYR A 23 -24.18 -22.82 -2.72
N VAL A 24 -24.28 -21.76 -1.90
CA VAL A 24 -23.55 -20.49 -2.11
C VAL A 24 -22.04 -20.70 -2.06
N LEU A 25 -21.56 -21.64 -1.24
CA LEU A 25 -20.14 -22.00 -1.14
C LEU A 25 -19.65 -22.87 -2.31
N GLY A 26 -20.52 -23.26 -3.24
CA GLY A 26 -20.17 -24.11 -4.39
C GLY A 26 -20.05 -25.60 -4.04
N LEU A 27 -20.60 -26.02 -2.90
CA LEU A 27 -20.69 -27.42 -2.47
C LEU A 27 -22.04 -28.04 -2.87
N SER A 28 -22.66 -27.56 -3.94
CA SER A 28 -23.99 -27.97 -4.36
C SER A 28 -24.03 -29.44 -4.79
N THR A 29 -25.18 -30.07 -4.53
CA THR A 29 -25.52 -31.36 -5.11
C THR A 29 -26.49 -31.17 -6.27
N GLU A 30 -26.57 -32.15 -7.18
CA GLU A 30 -27.48 -32.10 -8.35
C GLU A 30 -28.95 -31.85 -7.94
N ALA A 31 -29.39 -32.42 -6.80
CA ALA A 31 -30.73 -32.19 -6.28
C ALA A 31 -30.97 -30.72 -5.88
N MET A 32 -29.97 -30.05 -5.33
CA MET A 32 -30.06 -28.63 -4.94
C MET A 32 -30.09 -27.73 -6.18
N ASP A 33 -29.30 -28.04 -7.21
CA ASP A 33 -29.34 -27.34 -8.49
C ASP A 33 -30.72 -27.44 -9.15
N ILE A 34 -31.30 -28.64 -9.19
CA ILE A 34 -32.66 -28.84 -9.70
C ILE A 34 -33.67 -28.04 -8.87
N HIS A 35 -33.53 -28.00 -7.54
CA HIS A 35 -34.41 -27.22 -6.67
C HIS A 35 -34.33 -25.71 -6.97
N ILE A 36 -33.13 -25.12 -7.06
CA ILE A 36 -32.94 -23.70 -7.41
C ILE A 36 -33.53 -23.36 -8.80
N GLN A 37 -33.47 -24.32 -9.74
CA GLN A 37 -34.09 -24.19 -11.06
C GLN A 37 -35.63 -24.31 -11.05
N GLN A 38 -36.24 -24.81 -9.98
CA GLN A 38 -37.70 -24.98 -9.89
C GLN A 38 -38.34 -24.00 -8.89
N CYS A 39 -37.62 -23.59 -7.85
CA CYS A 39 -38.11 -22.74 -6.77
C CYS A 39 -37.72 -21.27 -6.98
N ALA A 40 -38.70 -20.43 -7.33
CA ALA A 40 -38.46 -19.00 -7.61
C ALA A 40 -37.93 -18.21 -6.40
N ALA A 41 -38.39 -18.54 -5.17
CA ALA A 41 -37.95 -17.86 -3.96
C ALA A 41 -36.47 -18.14 -3.64
N CYS A 42 -36.06 -19.41 -3.61
CA CYS A 42 -34.66 -19.76 -3.36
C CYS A 42 -33.75 -19.21 -4.46
N ARG A 43 -34.20 -19.16 -5.72
CA ARG A 43 -33.45 -18.49 -6.79
C ARG A 43 -33.27 -17.00 -6.54
N ALA A 44 -34.33 -16.31 -6.11
CA ALA A 44 -34.26 -14.89 -5.80
C ALA A 44 -33.25 -14.61 -4.67
N GLU A 45 -33.22 -15.47 -3.64
CA GLU A 45 -32.24 -15.40 -2.56
C GLU A 45 -30.80 -15.62 -3.06
N VAL A 46 -30.56 -16.65 -3.89
CA VAL A 46 -29.24 -16.89 -4.49
C VAL A 46 -28.77 -15.68 -5.29
N LEU A 47 -29.65 -15.09 -6.11
CA LEU A 47 -29.32 -13.90 -6.90
C LEU A 47 -29.02 -12.69 -6.00
N ALA A 48 -29.79 -12.47 -4.95
CA ALA A 48 -29.56 -11.38 -4.00
C ALA A 48 -28.18 -11.51 -3.30
N VAL A 49 -27.81 -12.73 -2.90
CA VAL A 49 -26.48 -12.99 -2.33
C VAL A 49 -25.37 -12.74 -3.36
N GLN A 50 -25.52 -13.23 -4.59
CA GLN A 50 -24.54 -12.99 -5.67
C GLN A 50 -24.37 -11.51 -5.98
N ASP A 51 -25.46 -10.75 -6.04
CA ASP A 51 -25.43 -9.30 -6.23
C ASP A 51 -24.70 -8.60 -5.08
N SER A 52 -24.94 -9.01 -3.83
CA SER A 52 -24.25 -8.44 -2.66
C SER A 52 -22.73 -8.69 -2.70
N ILE A 53 -22.30 -9.88 -3.11
CA ILE A 53 -20.88 -10.24 -3.27
C ILE A 53 -20.25 -9.41 -4.39
N GLY A 54 -20.97 -9.24 -5.51
CA GLY A 54 -20.54 -8.41 -6.63
C GLY A 54 -20.37 -6.94 -6.25
N ALA A 55 -21.33 -6.40 -5.48
CA ALA A 55 -21.28 -5.03 -4.96
C ALA A 55 -20.12 -4.82 -3.97
N PHE A 56 -19.88 -5.79 -3.08
CA PHE A 56 -18.72 -5.75 -2.19
C PHE A 56 -17.40 -5.77 -2.97
N ALA A 57 -17.28 -6.65 -3.97
CA ALA A 57 -16.07 -6.76 -4.79
C ALA A 57 -15.80 -5.50 -5.64
N SER A 58 -16.85 -4.83 -6.14
CA SER A 58 -16.70 -3.56 -6.87
C SER A 58 -16.29 -2.43 -5.92
N ALA A 59 -16.91 -2.33 -4.74
CA ALA A 59 -16.55 -1.36 -3.72
C ALA A 59 -15.11 -1.54 -3.23
N GLY A 60 -14.66 -2.78 -3.00
CA GLY A 60 -13.29 -3.08 -2.60
C GLY A 60 -12.25 -2.65 -3.65
N ARG A 61 -12.55 -2.87 -4.93
CA ARG A 61 -11.71 -2.38 -6.03
C ARG A 61 -11.67 -0.85 -6.07
N ALA A 62 -12.84 -0.20 -6.03
CA ALA A 62 -12.92 1.25 -6.02
C ALA A 62 -12.15 1.87 -4.84
N TRP A 63 -12.24 1.27 -3.65
CA TRP A 63 -11.46 1.67 -2.49
C TRP A 63 -9.96 1.50 -2.71
N SER A 64 -9.52 0.37 -3.27
CA SER A 64 -8.11 0.11 -3.55
C SER A 64 -7.50 1.06 -4.59
N GLU A 65 -8.30 1.45 -5.58
CA GLU A 65 -7.90 2.39 -6.65
C GLU A 65 -7.91 3.84 -6.16
N ALA A 66 -8.82 4.18 -5.24
CA ALA A 66 -8.88 5.49 -4.61
C ALA A 66 -7.75 5.73 -3.61
N GLN A 67 -7.10 4.66 -3.13
CA GLN A 67 -6.04 4.78 -2.15
C GLN A 67 -4.82 5.46 -2.79
N PRO A 68 -4.32 6.59 -2.22
CA PRO A 68 -3.16 7.25 -2.77
C PRO A 68 -1.96 6.30 -2.78
N PRO A 69 -1.09 6.37 -3.80
CA PRO A 69 0.10 5.53 -3.85
C PRO A 69 0.90 5.72 -2.56
N SER A 70 1.18 4.62 -1.87
CA SER A 70 1.93 4.65 -0.61
C SER A 70 3.23 5.45 -0.81
N PRO A 71 3.52 6.46 0.03
CA PRO A 71 4.70 7.30 -0.14
C PRO A 71 6.02 6.54 0.08
N THR A 72 5.96 5.28 0.50
CA THR A 72 7.09 4.38 0.79
C THR A 72 8.07 4.23 -0.38
N HIS A 73 7.62 4.37 -1.63
CA HIS A 73 8.52 4.29 -2.79
C HIS A 73 9.53 5.46 -2.86
N ASN A 74 9.16 6.63 -2.35
CA ASN A 74 10.04 7.81 -2.31
C ASN A 74 10.93 7.82 -1.07
N PHE A 75 10.50 7.20 0.02
CA PHE A 75 11.31 7.10 1.23
C PHE A 75 12.57 6.26 1.02
N ARG A 76 12.52 5.17 0.23
CA ARG A 76 13.73 4.37 -0.05
C ARG A 76 14.78 5.13 -0.86
N ARG A 77 14.36 5.93 -1.85
CA ARG A 77 15.28 6.81 -2.60
C ARG A 77 15.83 7.93 -1.73
N ARG A 78 15.00 8.58 -0.90
CA ARG A 78 15.48 9.61 0.03
C ARG A 78 16.41 9.07 1.11
N ALA A 79 16.11 7.89 1.67
CA ALA A 79 16.96 7.23 2.67
C ALA A 79 18.34 6.90 2.09
N LEU A 80 18.40 6.38 0.86
CA LEU A 80 19.68 6.12 0.16
C LEU A 80 20.46 7.42 -0.09
N LEU A 81 19.78 8.49 -0.54
CA LEU A 81 20.45 9.79 -0.76
C LEU A 81 20.97 10.40 0.56
N ILE A 82 20.24 10.25 1.67
CA ILE A 82 20.68 10.74 2.98
C ILE A 82 21.86 9.91 3.50
N GLN A 83 21.87 8.58 3.31
CA GLN A 83 23.00 7.72 3.69
C GLN A 83 24.27 7.97 2.87
N MET A 84 24.16 8.47 1.64
CA MET A 84 25.32 8.78 0.78
C MET A 84 25.95 10.16 1.07
N ARG A 85 25.28 11.05 1.83
CA ARG A 85 25.81 12.40 2.15
C ARG A 85 27.19 12.42 2.84
N PRO A 86 27.51 11.56 3.83
CA PRO A 86 28.84 11.60 4.44
C PRO A 86 29.96 11.19 3.47
N VAL A 87 29.70 10.24 2.56
CA VAL A 87 30.72 9.73 1.61
C VAL A 87 31.10 10.80 0.58
N ALA A 88 30.12 11.55 0.08
CA ALA A 88 30.37 12.68 -0.83
C ALA A 88 31.21 13.80 -0.17
N GLY A 89 31.01 14.04 1.14
CA GLY A 89 31.82 15.00 1.91
C GLY A 89 33.28 14.58 2.03
N PHE A 90 33.55 13.30 2.33
CA PHE A 90 34.92 12.79 2.40
C PHE A 90 35.64 12.80 1.04
N ALA A 91 34.95 12.48 -0.05
CA ALA A 91 35.53 12.52 -1.39
C ALA A 91 35.94 13.95 -1.81
N ALA A 92 35.10 14.95 -1.53
CA ALA A 92 35.41 16.36 -1.81
C ALA A 92 36.60 16.85 -0.96
N ALA A 93 36.66 16.49 0.32
CA ALA A 93 37.79 16.83 1.18
C ALA A 93 39.10 16.16 0.72
N ALA A 94 39.05 14.88 0.32
CA ALA A 94 40.21 14.18 -0.23
C ALA A 94 40.71 14.84 -1.53
N ALA A 95 39.81 15.23 -2.44
CA ALA A 95 40.18 15.92 -3.67
C ALA A 95 40.89 17.26 -3.41
N ILE A 96 40.47 18.02 -2.39
CA ILE A 96 41.16 19.26 -1.99
C ILE A 96 42.57 18.95 -1.46
N VAL A 97 42.72 17.94 -0.59
CA VAL A 97 44.04 17.57 -0.03
C VAL A 97 44.99 17.08 -1.13
N PHE A 98 44.51 16.24 -2.04
CA PHE A 98 45.33 15.78 -3.18
C PHE A 98 45.63 16.91 -4.17
N GLY A 99 44.68 17.81 -4.44
CA GLY A 99 44.89 18.97 -5.31
C GLY A 99 45.96 19.93 -4.79
N VAL A 100 45.94 20.23 -3.48
CA VAL A 100 46.92 21.14 -2.85
C VAL A 100 48.32 20.52 -2.80
N THR A 101 48.42 19.22 -2.49
CA THR A 101 49.72 18.51 -2.42
C THR A 101 50.34 18.28 -3.80
N PHE A 102 49.53 18.05 -4.84
CA PHE A 102 50.05 17.91 -6.21
C PHE A 102 50.44 19.25 -6.83
N SER A 103 49.71 20.34 -6.53
CA SER A 103 50.05 21.69 -7.01
C SER A 103 51.37 22.20 -6.46
N THR A 104 51.70 21.94 -5.19
CA THR A 104 52.99 22.40 -4.62
C THR A 104 54.19 21.67 -5.23
N HIS A 105 54.02 20.42 -5.67
CA HIS A 105 55.09 19.67 -6.33
C HIS A 105 55.30 20.11 -7.80
N HIS A 106 54.24 20.51 -8.51
CA HIS A 106 54.38 21.03 -9.89
C HIS A 106 54.90 22.47 -9.95
N ASN A 107 54.61 23.30 -8.95
CA ASN A 107 55.08 24.68 -8.89
C ASN A 107 56.59 24.80 -8.59
N ALA A 108 57.24 23.73 -8.14
CA ALA A 108 58.70 23.70 -7.97
C ALA A 108 59.48 23.63 -9.31
N GLN A 109 58.80 23.37 -10.44
CA GLN A 109 59.44 23.28 -11.76
C GLN A 109 59.03 24.38 -12.76
N VAL A 110 58.18 25.33 -12.38
CA VAL A 110 57.79 26.42 -13.29
C VAL A 110 58.53 27.69 -12.90
N GLU A 111 59.63 27.93 -13.60
CA GLU A 111 60.36 29.19 -13.63
C GLU A 111 59.40 30.35 -14.00
N PRO A 112 59.45 31.52 -13.33
CA PRO A 112 58.45 32.56 -13.47
C PRO A 112 58.63 33.30 -14.81
N GLN A 113 57.99 32.81 -15.86
CA GLN A 113 57.82 33.57 -17.09
C GLN A 113 56.76 34.66 -16.86
N ARG A 114 57.27 35.83 -16.49
CA ARG A 114 56.53 37.08 -16.27
C ARG A 114 55.79 37.47 -17.55
N ALA A 115 54.52 37.07 -17.68
CA ALA A 115 53.64 37.50 -18.75
C ALA A 115 52.81 38.71 -18.30
N THR A 116 52.92 39.77 -19.08
CA THR A 116 52.23 41.05 -19.00
C THR A 116 50.72 40.90 -19.16
N ILE A 117 49.97 41.62 -18.32
CA ILE A 117 48.51 41.70 -18.31
C ILE A 117 48.04 42.63 -19.45
N PRO A 118 47.07 42.22 -20.29
CA PRO A 118 46.15 43.16 -20.89
C PRO A 118 44.79 43.11 -20.17
N THR A 119 44.44 44.28 -19.63
CA THR A 119 43.13 44.65 -19.12
C THR A 119 42.13 44.76 -20.26
N THR A 120 41.06 43.97 -20.24
CA THR A 120 39.81 44.28 -20.95
C THR A 120 38.60 43.90 -20.10
N THR A 121 37.94 44.94 -19.59
CA THR A 121 36.62 45.02 -18.95
C THR A 121 35.53 45.08 -20.05
N PRO A 122 34.23 45.17 -19.73
CA PRO A 122 33.26 44.17 -19.26
C PRO A 122 32.16 43.86 -20.32
N ALA A 123 31.31 42.84 -20.12
CA ALA A 123 29.95 42.86 -20.66
C ALA A 123 29.00 41.98 -19.86
N ALA A 124 27.90 42.59 -19.42
CA ALA A 124 26.81 42.02 -18.66
C ALA A 124 25.75 41.41 -19.58
N HIS A 125 25.24 40.22 -19.22
CA HIS A 125 23.95 39.67 -19.65
C HIS A 125 23.42 38.89 -18.43
N THR A 126 22.43 39.35 -17.66
CA THR A 126 21.00 39.61 -17.96
C THR A 126 20.22 38.33 -18.24
N LEU A 127 19.45 37.91 -17.22
CA LEU A 127 18.14 37.23 -17.18
C LEU A 127 17.93 35.96 -18.01
N GLU A 128 17.44 34.87 -17.38
CA GLU A 128 16.01 34.45 -17.43
C GLU A 128 15.80 33.08 -16.73
N PRO A 129 14.86 32.96 -15.77
CA PRO A 129 14.36 31.66 -15.28
C PRO A 129 13.06 31.28 -16.00
N ALA A 130 13.08 30.17 -16.75
CA ALA A 130 11.90 29.65 -17.45
C ALA A 130 11.30 28.41 -16.75
N SER A 131 10.11 28.64 -16.20
CA SER A 131 8.90 27.80 -16.35
C SER A 131 8.80 26.44 -15.65
N GLU A 132 8.08 26.45 -14.52
CA GLU A 132 7.32 25.29 -14.01
C GLU A 132 6.12 24.99 -14.92
N PRO A 133 5.89 23.72 -15.33
CA PRO A 133 4.61 23.33 -15.88
C PRO A 133 3.63 23.01 -14.74
N THR A 134 2.74 23.96 -14.48
CA THR A 134 1.48 23.75 -13.75
C THR A 134 0.60 22.78 -14.54
N ALA A 135 0.58 21.50 -14.15
CA ALA A 135 -0.44 20.55 -14.58
C ALA A 135 -1.62 20.59 -13.58
N GLN A 136 -2.44 21.63 -13.67
CA GLN A 136 -3.83 21.58 -13.22
C GLN A 136 -4.64 20.91 -14.33
N ALA A 137 -4.82 19.60 -14.21
CA ALA A 137 -5.82 18.86 -14.97
C ALA A 137 -6.98 18.50 -14.03
N SER A 138 -7.93 19.43 -14.00
CA SER A 138 -9.35 19.23 -13.81
C SER A 138 -9.84 17.82 -14.14
N LEU A 139 -10.16 17.03 -13.12
CA LEU A 139 -11.17 15.98 -13.17
C LEU A 139 -12.23 16.32 -12.13
N ALA A 140 -13.00 17.36 -12.49
CA ALA A 140 -14.33 17.54 -11.95
C ALA A 140 -15.27 16.51 -12.59
N ALA A 141 -16.30 16.17 -11.81
CA ALA A 141 -17.54 15.52 -12.21
C ALA A 141 -17.48 14.00 -12.43
N PHE A 142 -17.53 13.26 -11.32
CA PHE A 142 -18.54 12.21 -11.14
C PHE A 142 -18.88 12.11 -9.65
N ALA A 143 -19.64 13.09 -9.17
CA ALA A 143 -20.37 12.96 -7.92
C ALA A 143 -21.70 12.27 -8.25
N PRO A 144 -21.98 11.05 -7.76
CA PRO A 144 -23.35 10.57 -7.76
C PRO A 144 -24.16 11.48 -6.85
N GLU A 145 -25.23 12.08 -7.40
CA GLU A 145 -26.30 12.73 -6.64
C GLU A 145 -26.90 11.71 -5.68
N ALA A 146 -26.34 11.65 -4.47
CA ALA A 146 -26.96 10.98 -3.34
C ALA A 146 -28.16 11.84 -2.91
N GLN A 147 -29.36 11.31 -3.13
CA GLN A 147 -30.61 11.88 -2.62
C GLN A 147 -30.48 12.15 -1.12
N PRO A 148 -30.48 13.42 -0.67
CA PRO A 148 -30.41 13.76 0.73
C PRO A 148 -31.83 13.96 1.24
N ASP A 149 -32.55 12.89 1.58
CA ASP A 149 -33.80 13.11 2.34
C ASP A 149 -34.36 11.95 3.17
N GLN A 150 -33.78 10.75 3.19
CA GLN A 150 -34.42 9.61 3.90
C GLN A 150 -33.55 8.72 4.79
N MET A 151 -32.38 9.18 5.27
CA MET A 151 -31.61 8.43 6.29
C MET A 151 -31.20 9.25 7.52
N GLU A 152 -31.89 10.35 7.82
CA GLU A 152 -31.63 11.13 9.05
C GLU A 152 -32.34 10.56 10.29
N GLN A 153 -32.30 9.23 10.47
CA GLN A 153 -32.74 8.61 11.72
C GLN A 153 -32.03 7.29 12.03
N ILE A 154 -30.72 7.21 11.83
CA ILE A 154 -29.94 6.07 12.34
C ILE A 154 -28.67 6.60 13.01
N VAL A 155 -28.70 6.54 14.34
CA VAL A 155 -27.56 6.63 15.27
C VAL A 155 -26.89 8.00 15.33
N GLN A 156 -27.34 8.83 16.28
CA GLN A 156 -26.43 9.75 16.94
C GLN A 156 -25.25 8.93 17.47
N PRO A 157 -24.02 9.10 16.94
CA PRO A 157 -22.88 8.52 17.60
C PRO A 157 -22.84 9.15 18.99
N ALA A 158 -22.97 8.31 20.02
CA ALA A 158 -22.71 8.73 21.39
C ALA A 158 -21.44 9.57 21.34
N SER A 159 -21.56 10.84 21.68
CA SER A 159 -20.45 11.79 21.66
C SER A 159 -19.45 11.30 22.69
N ALA A 160 -18.60 10.36 22.30
CA ALA A 160 -17.46 9.94 23.04
C ALA A 160 -16.61 11.20 23.13
N THR A 161 -16.66 11.86 24.28
CA THR A 161 -15.77 12.94 24.66
C THR A 161 -14.37 12.45 24.35
N HIS A 162 -13.83 12.93 23.23
CA HIS A 162 -12.49 12.61 22.77
C HIS A 162 -11.53 13.25 23.76
N ARG A 163 -11.20 12.49 24.81
CA ARG A 163 -10.23 12.90 25.81
C ARG A 163 -8.87 12.91 25.11
N PRO A 164 -8.14 14.04 25.12
CA PRO A 164 -6.79 14.05 24.56
C PRO A 164 -5.95 13.00 25.28
N ALA A 165 -5.27 12.15 24.50
CA ALA A 165 -4.42 11.10 25.02
C ALA A 165 -3.37 11.70 25.95
N THR A 166 -3.22 11.11 27.13
CA THR A 166 -2.17 11.51 28.07
C THR A 166 -0.80 11.07 27.56
N PRO A 167 0.29 11.76 27.94
CA PRO A 167 1.64 11.35 27.57
C PRO A 167 1.98 9.90 27.97
N ALA A 168 1.38 9.39 29.05
CA ALA A 168 1.56 8.01 29.50
C ALA A 168 0.88 7.00 28.56
N GLU A 169 -0.34 7.29 28.11
CA GLU A 169 -1.04 6.47 27.11
C GLU A 169 -0.28 6.46 25.78
N LEU A 170 0.22 7.61 25.34
CA LEU A 170 1.06 7.70 24.13
C LEU A 170 2.35 6.88 24.26
N ALA A 171 3.00 6.88 25.43
CA ALA A 171 4.19 6.06 25.67
C ALA A 171 3.86 4.56 25.65
N GLN A 172 2.71 4.17 26.21
CA GLN A 172 2.24 2.79 26.20
C GLN A 172 1.90 2.32 24.77
N ASP A 173 1.22 3.15 23.98
CA ASP A 173 0.85 2.85 22.60
C ASP A 173 2.10 2.68 21.71
N ASN A 174 3.08 3.58 21.89
CA ASN A 174 4.39 3.45 21.23
C ASN A 174 5.15 2.18 21.63
N ALA A 175 5.09 1.78 22.91
CA ALA A 175 5.72 0.54 23.38
C ALA A 175 5.02 -0.70 22.79
N MET A 176 3.70 -0.66 22.68
CA MET A 176 2.92 -1.73 22.06
C MET A 176 3.25 -1.87 20.56
N MET A 177 3.28 -0.76 19.82
CA MET A 177 3.66 -0.77 18.40
C MET A 177 5.09 -1.30 18.20
N ALA A 178 6.03 -0.90 19.06
CA ALA A 178 7.41 -1.40 19.01
C ALA A 178 7.51 -2.92 19.28
N ALA A 179 6.67 -3.47 20.15
CA ALA A 179 6.63 -4.90 20.42
C ALA A 179 6.09 -5.69 19.22
N ILE A 180 5.05 -5.18 18.56
CA ILE A 180 4.50 -5.79 17.34
C ILE A 180 5.54 -5.78 16.21
N ASP A 181 6.21 -4.65 16.00
CA ASP A 181 7.28 -4.55 15.00
C ASP A 181 8.43 -5.51 15.29
N ALA A 182 8.77 -5.72 16.57
CA ALA A 182 9.80 -6.69 16.95
C ALA A 182 9.38 -8.13 16.60
N GLU A 183 8.13 -8.50 16.86
CA GLU A 183 7.60 -9.83 16.56
C GLU A 183 7.50 -10.09 15.04
N ILE A 184 6.98 -9.12 14.27
CA ILE A 184 6.90 -9.22 12.80
C ILE A 184 8.29 -9.34 12.16
N ASN A 185 9.27 -8.61 12.68
CA ASN A 185 10.63 -8.63 12.16
C ASN A 185 11.50 -9.74 12.75
N THR A 186 10.99 -10.57 13.68
CA THR A 186 11.74 -11.77 14.07
C THR A 186 11.88 -12.66 12.84
N PRO A 187 13.11 -12.89 12.33
CA PRO A 187 13.28 -13.77 11.20
C PRO A 187 12.79 -15.15 11.63
N PHE A 188 11.79 -15.67 10.91
CA PHE A 188 11.33 -17.03 11.09
C PHE A 188 12.56 -17.92 10.89
N ALA A 189 13.13 -18.42 11.99
CA ALA A 189 14.23 -19.35 11.94
C ALA A 189 13.67 -20.62 11.34
N VAL A 190 13.71 -20.73 10.02
CA VAL A 190 13.41 -21.96 9.29
C VAL A 190 14.47 -22.94 9.75
N SER A 191 14.11 -23.77 10.73
CA SER A 191 14.97 -24.80 11.26
C SER A 191 15.35 -25.70 10.07
N PRO A 192 16.62 -25.78 9.66
CA PRO A 192 17.02 -26.46 8.43
C PRO A 192 16.99 -28.00 8.54
N ASP A 193 16.30 -28.57 9.55
CA ASP A 193 16.46 -29.96 9.97
C ASP A 193 15.30 -30.88 9.56
N VAL A 194 14.68 -30.63 8.39
CA VAL A 194 13.66 -31.53 7.82
C VAL A 194 13.99 -31.82 6.36
N GLY A 195 15.11 -32.49 6.15
CA GLY A 195 15.46 -32.99 4.83
C GLY A 195 16.61 -33.97 4.93
N HIS A 196 16.31 -35.23 5.28
CA HIS A 196 17.00 -36.45 4.80
C HIS A 196 16.54 -37.67 5.59
N ALA A 197 15.30 -38.12 5.39
CA ALA A 197 14.96 -39.50 5.62
C ALA A 197 13.79 -39.88 4.71
N TYR A 198 13.88 -41.05 4.09
CA TYR A 198 12.86 -41.72 3.27
C TYR A 198 12.80 -41.39 1.78
N ILE A 199 13.74 -41.95 1.00
CA ILE A 199 13.40 -42.76 -0.18
C ILE A 199 14.42 -43.91 -0.30
N SER A 200 14.05 -45.09 0.17
CA SER A 200 14.62 -46.39 -0.21
C SER A 200 13.57 -47.46 0.09
N GLN A 201 12.73 -47.78 -0.90
CA GLN A 201 12.16 -49.12 -1.14
C GLN A 201 11.91 -49.25 -2.64
#